data_AF-A0A0C2FR89-F1
#
_entry.id   AF-A0A0C2FR89-F1
#
_cell.length_a   1.000
_cell.length_b   1.000
_cell.length_c   1.000
_cell.angle_alpha   90.00
_cell.angle_beta   90.00
_cell.angle_gamma   90.00
#
_symmetry.space_group_name_H-M   'P 1'
#
loop_
_entity.id
_entity.type
_entity.pdbx_description
1 polymer ?
#
loop_
_entity_poly.entity_id
_entity_poly.type
_entity_poly.pdbx_seq_one_letter_code
_entity_poly.pdbx_strand_id
1 'polypeptide(L)' 'MEAISHAGTCLGILSTDGILIAAEKRNVHKLLDDTVLAEKIYRLSENITCTVAGITADANILINHLRW' A
#
# COMPACT_ATOMS: atom_id res chain seq x y z
N MET A 1 -2.25 17.46 -3.59
CA MET A 1 -2.93 16.22 -4.01
C MET A 1 -2.26 15.58 -5.23
N GLU A 2 -1.63 16.36 -6.11
CA GLU A 2 -0.90 15.85 -7.29
C GLU A 2 0.16 14.77 -7.00
N ALA A 3 0.85 14.80 -5.86
CA ALA A 3 1.79 13.72 -5.52
C ALA A 3 1.12 12.32 -5.44
N ILE A 4 -0.18 12.27 -5.11
CA ILE A 4 -0.96 11.03 -5.05
C ILE A 4 -1.40 10.61 -6.45
N SER A 5 -1.75 11.56 -7.34
CA SER A 5 -2.18 11.25 -8.71
C SER A 5 -1.08 10.57 -9.54
N HIS A 6 0.19 10.78 -9.20
CA HIS A 6 1.34 10.11 -9.84
C HIS A 6 1.72 8.76 -9.21
N ALA A 7 1.17 8.42 -8.05
CA ALA A 7 1.43 7.14 -7.39
C ALA A 7 0.68 6.00 -8.09
N GLY A 8 1.23 4.78 -8.02
CA GLY A 8 0.54 3.61 -8.55
C GLY A 8 -0.81 3.39 -7.84
N THR A 9 -1.78 2.90 -8.59
CA THR A 9 -3.20 2.81 -8.20
C THR A 9 -3.42 1.90 -6.99
N CYS A 10 -4.36 2.28 -6.13
CA CYS A 10 -4.87 1.46 -5.03
C CYS A 10 -6.39 1.40 -5.12
N LEU A 11 -6.97 0.21 -4.98
CA LEU A 11 -8.40 -0.04 -5.09
C LEU A 11 -8.88 -0.92 -3.93
N GLY A 12 -9.96 -0.50 -3.28
CA GLY A 12 -10.69 -1.30 -2.30
C GLY A 12 -12.10 -1.59 -2.79
N ILE A 13 -12.56 -2.83 -2.65
CA ILE A 13 -13.92 -3.26 -2.97
C ILE A 13 -14.54 -3.87 -1.73
N LEU A 14 -15.64 -3.29 -1.26
CA LEU A 14 -16.49 -3.86 -0.22
C LEU A 14 -17.48 -4.84 -0.86
N SER A 15 -17.52 -6.06 -0.34
CA SER A 15 -18.47 -7.11 -0.70
C SER A 15 -19.33 -7.46 0.52
N THR A 16 -20.36 -8.30 0.33
CA THR A 16 -21.19 -8.80 1.44
C THR A 16 -20.41 -9.69 2.39
N ASP A 17 -19.41 -10.41 1.88
CA ASP A 17 -18.70 -11.46 2.61
C ASP A 17 -17.28 -11.03 3.02
N GLY A 18 -16.89 -9.79 2.73
CA GLY A 18 -15.56 -9.28 3.05
C GLY A 18 -15.13 -8.10 2.21
N ILE A 19 -13.82 -7.83 2.23
CA ILE A 19 -13.20 -6.70 1.53
C ILE A 19 -12.04 -7.21 0.68
N LEU A 20 -11.98 -6.77 -0.58
CA LEU A 20 -10.83 -6.98 -1.46
C LEU A 20 -10.01 -5.69 -1.54
N ILE A 21 -8.69 -5.83 -1.48
CA ILE A 21 -7.75 -4.73 -1.71
C ILE A 21 -6.80 -5.15 -2.83
N ALA A 22 -6.66 -4.29 -3.83
CA ALA A 22 -5.72 -4.46 -4.93
C ALA A 22 -4.83 -3.21 -5.03
N ALA A 23 -3.53 -3.40 -5.22
CA ALA A 23 -2.57 -2.31 -5.33
C ALA A 23 -1.57 -2.55 -6.47
N GLU A 24 -1.35 -1.51 -7.27
CA GLU A 24 -0.38 -1.53 -8.35
C GLU A 24 1.05 -1.47 -7.79
N LYS A 25 1.77 -2.59 -7.89
CA LYS A 25 3.21 -2.66 -7.65
C LYS A 25 3.94 -2.23 -8.92
N ARG A 26 4.41 -0.98 -8.93
CA ARG A 26 5.16 -0.43 -10.07
C ARG A 26 6.58 -0.99 -10.03
N ASN A 27 6.90 -1.89 -10.95
CA ASN A 27 8.25 -2.43 -11.04
C ASN A 27 9.16 -1.41 -11.73
N VAL A 28 10.15 -0.90 -11.01
CA VAL A 28 10.97 0.22 -11.48
C VAL A 28 12.10 -0.27 -12.39
N HIS A 29 12.62 -1.48 -12.17
CA HIS A 29 13.69 -2.06 -12.99
C HIS A 29 13.89 -3.55 -12.72
N LYS A 30 14.24 -4.33 -13.76
CA LYS A 30 14.51 -5.79 -13.68
C LYS A 30 15.71 -6.20 -12.80
N LEU A 31 16.50 -5.22 -12.36
CA LEU A 31 17.69 -5.43 -11.52
C LEU A 31 17.41 -5.14 -10.04
N LEU A 32 16.26 -4.55 -9.72
CA LEU A 32 15.86 -4.34 -8.35
C LEU A 32 15.43 -5.68 -7.76
N ASP A 33 15.83 -5.91 -6.51
CA ASP A 33 15.46 -7.10 -5.79
C ASP A 33 13.98 -7.04 -5.41
N ASP A 34 13.18 -7.89 -6.06
CA ASP A 34 11.74 -7.98 -5.84
C ASP A 34 11.38 -8.42 -4.41
N THR A 35 12.32 -9.02 -3.67
CA THR A 35 12.16 -9.42 -2.26
C THR A 35 12.30 -8.25 -1.29
N VAL A 36 12.99 -7.17 -1.71
CA VAL A 36 13.19 -5.94 -0.92
C VAL A 36 12.16 -4.87 -1.28
N LEU A 37 11.44 -5.03 -2.40
CA LEU A 37 10.44 -4.06 -2.83
C LEU A 37 9.34 -3.86 -1.77
N ALA A 38 9.05 -2.60 -1.48
CA ALA A 38 8.00 -2.19 -0.57
C ALA A 38 6.65 -2.79 -1.01
N GLU A 39 6.07 -3.63 -0.14
CA GLU A 39 4.67 -4.02 -0.25
C GLU A 39 3.80 -2.76 -0.23
N LYS A 40 2.68 -2.78 -0.94
CA LYS A 40 1.73 -1.66 -0.93
C LYS A 40 0.50 -1.90 -0.07
N ILE A 41 0.34 -3.11 0.43
CA ILE A 41 -0.77 -3.53 1.27
C ILE A 41 -0.15 -3.91 2.61
N TYR A 42 -0.54 -3.21 3.67
CA TYR A 42 0.06 -3.32 4.98
C TYR A 42 -0.98 -3.73 5.99
N ARG A 43 -0.72 -4.80 6.71
CA ARG A 43 -1.54 -5.19 7.87
C ARG A 43 -1.27 -4.26 9.04
N LEU A 44 -2.31 -3.66 9.61
CA LEU A 44 -2.21 -2.76 10.77
C LEU A 44 -2.51 -3.51 12.08
N SER A 45 -3.51 -4.39 12.07
CA SER A 45 -3.87 -5.27 13.18
C SER A 45 -4.35 -6.63 12.65
N GLU A 46 -4.88 -7.52 13.49
CA GLU A 46 -5.45 -8.79 13.03
C GLU A 46 -6.61 -8.60 12.03
N ASN A 47 -7.43 -7.56 12.22
CA ASN A 47 -8.65 -7.30 11.46
C ASN A 47 -8.61 -6.01 10.63
N ILE A 48 -7.47 -5.33 10.55
CA ILE A 48 -7.32 -4.06 9.84
C ILE A 48 -6.11 -4.13 8.92
N THR A 49 -6.31 -3.74 7.66
CA THR A 49 -5.27 -3.59 6.63
C THR A 49 -5.48 -2.27 5.91
N CYS A 50 -4.41 -1.66 5.42
CA CYS A 50 -4.47 -0.50 4.55
C CYS A 50 -3.63 -0.70 3.29
N THR A 51 -3.91 0.12 2.27
CA THR A 51 -3.02 0.29 1.13
C THR A 51 -2.78 1.78 0.91
N VAL A 52 -1.63 2.14 0.33
CA VAL A 52 -1.17 3.52 0.27
C VAL A 52 -0.81 3.95 -1.14
N ALA A 53 -1.30 5.14 -1.52
CA ALA A 53 -0.91 5.86 -2.72
C ALA A 53 -0.34 7.21 -2.31
N GLY A 54 0.87 7.52 -2.75
CA GLY A 54 1.60 8.75 -2.40
C GLY A 54 3.06 8.46 -2.07
N ILE A 55 3.62 9.27 -1.18
CA ILE A 55 5.02 9.17 -0.74
C ILE A 55 5.17 8.00 0.24
N THR A 56 5.89 6.95 -0.16
CA THR A 56 6.07 5.73 0.65
C THR A 56 6.74 6.01 1.99
N ALA A 57 7.67 6.97 2.06
CA ALA A 57 8.34 7.34 3.31
C ALA A 57 7.34 7.86 4.36
N ASP A 58 6.45 8.78 3.97
CA ASP A 58 5.42 9.33 4.85
C ASP A 58 4.43 8.24 5.27
N ALA A 59 4.02 7.38 4.32
CA ALA A 59 3.15 6.25 4.58
C ALA A 59 3.74 5.31 5.65
N ASN A 60 5.05 5.01 5.58
CA ASN A 60 5.70 4.15 6.57
C ASN A 60 5.67 4.73 7.99
N ILE A 61 5.80 6.06 8.14
CA ILE A 61 5.68 6.72 9.45
C ILE A 61 4.25 6.57 9.99
N LEU A 62 3.24 6.80 9.16
CA LEU A 62 1.83 6.66 9.55
C LEU A 62 1.45 5.21 9.87
N ILE A 63 1.88 4.26 9.04
CA ILE A 63 1.64 2.82 9.25
C ILE A 63 2.25 2.38 10.57
N ASN A 64 3.49 2.79 10.85
CA ASN A 64 4.12 2.48 12.13
C ASN A 64 3.33 3.09 13.27
N HIS A 65 2.96 4.37 13.20
CA HIS A 65 2.16 5.04 14.22
C HIS A 65 0.82 4.33 14.49
N LEU A 66 0.15 3.81 13.46
CA LEU A 66 -1.12 3.08 13.57
C LEU A 66 -0.98 1.66 14.13
N ARG A 67 0.24 1.12 14.20
CA ARG A 67 0.55 -0.22 14.75
C ARG A 67 0.96 -0.18 16.22
N TRP A 68 1.27 1.01 16.76
CA TRP A 68 1.51 1.25 18.18
C TRP A 68 0.18 1.32 18.94
#